data_AF-A0A4V2SKJ1-F1
#
_entry.id   AF-A0A4V2SKJ1-F1
#
_cell.length_a   1.000
_cell.length_b   1.000
_cell.length_c   1.000
_cell.angle_alpha   90.00
_cell.angle_beta   90.00
_cell.angle_gamma   90.00
#
_symmetry.space_group_name_H-M   'P 1'
#
loop_
_entity.id
_entity.type
_entity.pdbx_description
1 polymer ?
#
loop_
_entity_poly.entity_id
_entity_poly.type
_entity_poly.pdbx_seq_one_letter_code
_entity_poly.pdbx_strand_id
1 'polypeptide(L)' 'MLEIKLDDEELKALYLAEVQKRLDKIELQSMLMDAKQLCKMLSLSWPTVEKLFLSDPNFPSIRIVFAACHNVAIQS' A
#
# COMPACT_ATOMS: atom_id res chain seq x y z
N MET A 1 -8.29 8.83 -47.66
CA MET A 1 -8.27 7.78 -46.63
C MET A 1 -6.86 7.77 -46.07
N LEU A 2 -6.67 8.14 -44.80
CA LEU A 2 -5.34 8.21 -44.18
C LEU A 2 -4.93 6.80 -43.74
N GLU A 3 -3.90 6.23 -44.36
CA GLU A 3 -3.28 4.99 -43.91
C GLU A 3 -2.45 5.28 -42.65
N ILE A 4 -3.02 4.96 -41.49
CA ILE A 4 -2.28 4.96 -40.23
C ILE A 4 -1.51 3.64 -40.19
N LYS A 5 -0.21 3.70 -40.49
CA LYS A 5 0.70 2.58 -40.27
C LYS A 5 1.11 2.60 -38.80
N LEU A 6 0.51 1.73 -38.01
CA LEU A 6 0.82 1.57 -36.60
C LEU A 6 2.08 0.70 -36.49
N ASP A 7 3.12 1.22 -35.86
CA ASP A 7 4.30 0.43 -35.53
C ASP A 7 3.99 -0.40 -34.28
N ASP A 8 3.88 -1.71 -34.46
CA ASP A 8 3.55 -2.66 -33.40
C ASP A 8 4.62 -2.69 -32.29
N GLU A 9 5.89 -2.39 -32.61
CA GLU A 9 6.94 -2.32 -31.60
C GLU A 9 6.80 -1.08 -30.72
N GLU A 10 6.53 0.07 -31.34
CA GLU A 10 6.33 1.33 -30.63
C GLU A 10 5.07 1.28 -29.75
N LEU A 11 4.02 0.63 -30.25
CA LEU A 11 2.80 0.37 -29.50
C LEU A 11 3.06 -0.53 -28.28
N LYS A 12 3.84 -1.61 -28.45
CA LYS A 12 4.21 -2.52 -27.36
C LYS A 12 5.06 -1.82 -26.30
N ALA A 13 5.99 -0.96 -26.72
CA ALA A 13 6.80 -0.16 -25.81
C ALA A 13 5.92 0.78 -24.98
N LEU A 14 4.93 1.44 -25.60
CA LEU A 14 3.98 2.31 -24.89
C LEU A 14 3.15 1.53 -23.85
N TYR A 15 2.68 0.33 -24.20
CA TYR A 15 1.96 -0.52 -23.25
C TYR A 15 2.83 -0.93 -22.06
N LEU A 16 4.05 -1.38 -22.31
CA LEU A 16 4.98 -1.76 -21.26
C LEU A 16 5.30 -0.59 -20.32
N ALA A 17 5.49 0.61 -20.88
CA ALA A 17 5.74 1.82 -20.09
C ALA A 17 4.57 2.16 -19.15
N GLU A 18 3.33 2.08 -19.63
CA GLU A 18 2.15 2.35 -18.80
C GLU A 18 1.93 1.25 -17.74
N VAL A 19 2.21 -0.02 -18.06
CA VAL A 19 2.18 -1.12 -17.09
C VAL A 19 3.21 -0.90 -15.99
N GLN A 20 4.45 -0.57 -16.34
CA GLN A 20 5.50 -0.30 -15.36
C GLN A 20 5.13 0.87 -14.44
N LYS A 21 4.66 1.97 -15.01
CA LYS A 21 4.21 3.15 -14.25
C LYS A 21 3.11 2.80 -13.23
N ARG A 22 2.18 1.92 -13.59
CA ARG A 22 1.14 1.45 -12.68
C ARG A 22 1.70 0.55 -11.59
N LEU A 23 2.66 -0.31 -11.95
CA LEU A 23 3.35 -1.17 -10.99
C LEU A 23 4.10 -0.35 -9.95
N ASP A 24 4.88 0.65 -10.39
CA ASP A 24 5.64 1.56 -9.51
C ASP A 24 4.71 2.31 -8.55
N LYS A 25 3.53 2.74 -9.04
CA LYS A 25 2.52 3.39 -8.22
C LYS A 25 1.95 2.44 -7.16
N ILE A 26 1.69 1.18 -7.52
CA ILE A 26 1.22 0.15 -6.59
C ILE A 26 2.30 -0.13 -5.54
N GLU A 27 3.55 -0.26 -5.95
CA GLU A 27 4.68 -0.51 -5.05
C GLU A 27 4.87 0.63 -4.04
N LEU A 28 4.79 1.88 -4.50
CA LEU A 28 4.82 3.07 -3.65
C LEU A 28 3.62 3.11 -2.67
N GLN A 29 2.44 2.68 -3.12
CA GLN A 29 1.25 2.57 -2.27
C GLN A 29 1.31 1.37 -1.31
N SER A 30 2.05 0.32 -1.66
CA SER A 30 2.14 -0.94 -0.90
C SER A 30 3.36 -1.02 0.00
N MET A 31 4.10 0.08 0.21
CA MET A 31 5.18 0.10 1.20
C MET A 31 4.59 0.06 2.61
N LEU A 32 4.12 -1.12 2.99
CA LEU A 32 3.63 -1.43 4.32
C LEU A 32 4.82 -1.40 5.27
N MET A 33 4.73 -0.53 6.25
CA MET A 33 5.76 -0.36 7.26
C MET A 33 5.22 -0.83 8.60
N ASP A 34 6.00 -1.64 9.32
CA ASP A 34 5.63 -2.02 10.67
C ASP A 34 5.83 -0.84 11.65
N ALA A 35 5.21 -0.94 12.84
CA ALA A 35 5.29 0.10 13.86
C ALA A 35 6.74 0.47 14.25
N LYS A 36 7.66 -0.50 14.28
CA LYS A 36 9.06 -0.28 14.69
C LYS A 36 9.83 0.45 13.60
N GLN A 37 9.64 0.06 12.34
CA GLN A 37 10.22 0.72 11.18
C GLN A 37 9.74 2.17 11.11
N LEU A 38 8.45 2.42 11.33
CA LEU A 38 7.88 3.77 11.36
C LEU A 38 8.48 4.62 12.49
N CYS A 39 8.57 4.07 13.70
CA CYS A 39 9.20 4.74 14.84
C CYS A 39 10.67 5.10 14.55
N LYS A 40 11.42 4.18 13.93
CA LYS A 40 12.83 4.40 13.57
C LYS A 40 12.99 5.48 12.50
N MET A 41 12.13 5.46 11.47
CA MET A 41 12.18 6.44 10.39
C MET A 41 11.86 7.86 10.89
N LEU A 42 10.86 7.99 11.75
CA LEU A 42 10.45 9.30 12.29
C LEU A 42 11.30 9.75 13.49
N SER A 43 12.14 8.87 14.04
CA SER A 43 12.85 9.09 15.31
C SER A 43 11.90 9.43 16.47
N LEU A 44 10.72 8.80 16.49
CA LEU A 44 9.67 9.01 17.49
C LEU A 44 9.41 7.72 18.27
N SER A 45 8.94 7.87 19.51
CA SER A 45 8.41 6.76 20.29
C SER A 45 7.01 6.37 19.82
N TRP A 46 6.65 5.10 20.00
CA TRP A 46 5.32 4.59 19.62
C TRP A 46 4.14 5.40 20.19
N PRO A 47 4.12 5.80 21.48
CA PRO A 47 3.01 6.58 22.03
C PRO A 47 2.83 7.93 21.33
N THR A 48 3.92 8.53 20.85
CA THR A 48 3.87 9.80 20.10
C THR A 48 3.34 9.57 18.69
N VAL A 49 3.77 8.49 18.02
CA VAL A 49 3.26 8.11 16.69
C VAL A 49 1.76 7.82 16.74
N GLU A 50 1.29 7.10 17.76
CA GLU A 50 -0.12 6.77 17.93
C GLU A 50 -1.00 8.03 18.08
N LYS A 51 -0.54 9.02 18.85
CA LYS A 51 -1.26 10.27 19.07
C LYS A 51 -1.22 11.26 17.91
N LEU A 52 -0.20 11.21 17.06
CA LEU A 52 -0.02 12.16 15.97
C LEU A 52 -0.60 11.64 14.65
N PHE A 53 -0.45 10.34 14.39
CA PHE A 53 -0.79 9.74 13.10
C PHE A 53 -2.01 8.83 13.20
N LEU A 54 -2.04 7.89 14.16
CA LEU A 54 -3.13 6.89 14.22
C LEU A 54 -4.47 7.47 14.69
N SER A 55 -4.47 8.67 15.26
CA SER A 55 -5.69 9.43 15.57
C SER A 55 -6.25 10.20 14.37
N ASP A 56 -5.45 10.41 13.31
CA ASP A 56 -5.91 11.10 12.10
C ASP A 56 -6.64 10.10 11.18
N PRO A 57 -7.94 10.30 10.88
CA PRO A 57 -8.68 9.41 9.99
C PRO A 57 -8.13 9.37 8.56
N ASN A 58 -7.33 10.35 8.14
CA ASN A 58 -6.69 10.36 6.82
C ASN A 58 -5.36 9.59 6.78
N PHE A 59 -4.83 9.17 7.93
CA PHE A 59 -3.57 8.45 7.95
C PHE A 59 -3.77 7.01 7.44
N PRO A 60 -3.03 6.58 6.41
CA PRO A 60 -3.19 5.26 5.81
C PRO A 60 -2.62 4.19 6.74
N SER A 61 -3.46 3.68 7.65
CA SER A 61 -3.13 2.60 8.57
C SER A 61 -4.07 1.43 8.42
N ILE A 62 -3.53 0.21 8.52
CA ILE A 62 -4.30 -1.03 8.49
C ILE A 62 -3.96 -1.79 9.78
N ARG A 63 -4.98 -2.03 10.61
CA ARG A 63 -4.84 -2.87 11.80
C ARG A 63 -5.10 -4.31 11.42
N ILE A 64 -4.04 -5.12 11.32
CA ILE A 64 -4.17 -6.56 11.10
C ILE A 64 -4.43 -7.23 12.46
N VAL A 65 -5.69 -7.57 12.72
CA VAL A 65 -6.05 -8.35 13.91
C VAL A 65 -5.98 -9.82 13.51
N PHE A 66 -4.95 -10.54 13.98
CA PHE A 66 -4.98 -12.00 13.94
C PHE A 66 -6.07 -12.44 14.93
N ALA A 67 -7.24 -12.79 14.42
CA ALA A 67 -8.24 -13.51 15.17
C ALA A 67 -7.66 -14.91 15.48
N ALA A 68 -6.93 -15.00 16.59
CA ALA A 68 -6.69 -16.29 17.21
C ALA A 68 -8.07 -16.87 17.54
N CYS A 69 -8.47 -17.91 16.82
CA CYS A 69 -9.55 -18.80 17.24
C CYS A 69 -9.24 -19.29 18.65
N HIS A 70 -9.73 -18.58 19.66
CA HIS A 70 -9.88 -19.10 21.00
C HIS A 70 -11.37 -19.12 21.30
N ASN A 71 -11.90 -20.34 21.25
CA ASN A 71 -13.14 -20.81 21.81
C ASN A 71 -14.29 -19.81 21.84
N VAL A 72 -15.21 -20.03 20.91
CA VAL A 72 -16.64 -19.93 21.20
C VAL A 72 -16.92 -20.74 22.46
N ALA A 73 -16.92 -20.08 23.61
CA ALA A 73 -17.61 -20.49 24.81
C ALA A 73 -18.69 -19.44 25.09
N ILE A 74 -19.65 -19.36 24.16
CA ILE A 74 -21.00 -18.92 24.47
C ILE A 74 -21.87 -20.15 24.23
N GLN A 75 -22.20 -20.88 25.31
CA GLN A 75 -23.52 -21.49 25.43
C GLN A 75 -23.78 -21.97 26.87
N SER A 76 -24.89 -21.44 27.40
CA SER A 76 -25.63 -21.79 28.62
C SER A 76 -25.17 -21.14 29.91
#